data_AF-A0A4V2TU01-F1
#
_entry.id   AF-A0A4V2TU01-F1
#
_cell.length_a   1.000
_cell.length_b   1.000
_cell.length_c   1.000
_cell.angle_alpha   90.00
_cell.angle_beta   90.00
_cell.angle_gamma   90.00
#
_symmetry.space_group_name_H-M   'P 1'
#
loop_
_entity.id
_entity.type
_entity.pdbx_description
1 polymer ?
#
loop_
_entity_poly.entity_id
_entity_poly.type
_entity_poly.pdbx_seq_one_letter_code
_entity_poly.pdbx_strand_id
1 'polypeptide(L)'
;MVQHYFKTLPDKRIKAILRKIHLQVPHLMKILAPKGWKESKYHQQILNFQQQAYREYLTALFAEKNENNYINKQNMDQFTFLNEYAISLEEYHYFQYPGIYQDKEEAFYLLFLLLYDICTEGFLLYQHQNTTDIMHYYLPYTDVEEIVLKIAGEQSPISEEDIQFFFLNDIPIDWDDMDRFNCLQLVFEILQEEQYVWHHIDAELMHIAICYQEHSYIEHSALSIYEKSLQKHQITKTIQKYLKSYQHTFVDPFDFAGIISLYNRQKINYAVLAYVHCYQAFPVGYPYQVYHYQND
;
A
#
# COMPACT_ATOMS: atom_id res chain seq x y z
N MET A 1 23.23 -4.11 -25.43
CA MET A 1 23.11 -3.43 -24.13
C MET A 1 21.62 -3.21 -23.92
N VAL A 2 21.03 -3.85 -22.91
CA VAL A 2 19.60 -3.69 -22.59
C VAL A 2 19.46 -2.37 -21.84
N GLN A 3 18.55 -1.50 -22.27
CA GLN A 3 18.30 -0.22 -21.61
C GLN A 3 17.07 -0.32 -20.71
N HIS A 4 17.19 0.20 -19.48
CA HIS A 4 16.12 0.22 -18.50
C HIS A 4 15.52 1.62 -18.42
N TYR A 5 14.20 1.74 -18.50
CA TYR A 5 13.49 2.99 -18.39
C TYR A 5 12.43 2.92 -17.31
N PHE A 6 12.34 3.94 -16.46
CA PHE A 6 11.37 4.05 -15.38
C PHE A 6 10.34 5.12 -15.72
N LYS A 7 9.06 4.77 -15.72
CA LYS A 7 7.97 5.67 -16.11
C LYS A 7 6.73 5.44 -15.26
N THR A 8 5.91 6.47 -15.12
CA THR A 8 4.55 6.31 -14.61
C THR A 8 3.73 5.45 -15.57
N LEU A 9 2.85 4.61 -15.04
CA LEU A 9 1.92 3.86 -15.88
C LEU A 9 0.96 4.83 -16.57
N PRO A 10 0.77 4.77 -17.90
CA PRO A 10 -0.13 5.71 -18.58
C PRO A 10 -1.58 5.58 -18.10
N ASP A 11 -2.30 6.70 -17.92
CA ASP A 11 -3.68 6.74 -17.41
C ASP A 11 -4.62 5.76 -18.10
N LYS A 12 -4.50 5.64 -19.43
CA LYS A 12 -5.32 4.71 -20.22
C LYS A 12 -5.14 3.25 -19.77
N ARG A 13 -3.94 2.87 -19.37
CA ARG A 13 -3.61 1.52 -18.86
C ARG A 13 -4.09 1.35 -17.42
N ILE A 14 -3.85 2.34 -16.56
CA ILE A 14 -4.38 2.36 -15.19
C ILE A 14 -5.91 2.19 -15.22
N LYS A 15 -6.60 2.98 -16.05
CA LYS A 15 -8.05 2.92 -16.23
C LYS A 15 -8.54 1.56 -16.72
N ALA A 16 -7.79 0.89 -17.61
CA ALA A 16 -8.14 -0.44 -18.09
C ALA A 16 -8.04 -1.49 -16.95
N ILE A 17 -6.96 -1.48 -16.18
CA ILE A 17 -6.74 -2.36 -15.02
C ILE A 17 -7.83 -2.13 -13.98
N LEU A 18 -8.03 -0.88 -13.54
CA LEU A 18 -9.01 -0.54 -12.51
C LEU A 18 -10.45 -0.85 -12.93
N ARG A 19 -10.82 -0.67 -14.21
CA ARG A 19 -12.15 -1.09 -14.70
C ARG A 19 -12.35 -2.60 -14.62
N LYS A 20 -11.32 -3.39 -14.95
CA LYS A 20 -11.38 -4.85 -14.80
C LYS A 20 -11.51 -5.24 -13.32
N ILE A 21 -10.77 -4.58 -12.43
CA ILE A 21 -10.88 -4.76 -10.97
C ILE A 21 -12.32 -4.47 -10.51
N HIS A 22 -12.89 -3.34 -10.92
CA HIS A 22 -14.26 -2.96 -10.58
C HIS A 22 -15.29 -4.00 -11.05
N LEU A 23 -15.11 -4.57 -12.24
CA LEU A 23 -15.98 -5.63 -12.76
C LEU A 23 -15.91 -6.92 -11.93
N GLN A 24 -14.81 -7.19 -11.22
CA GLN A 24 -14.66 -8.35 -10.34
C GLN A 24 -15.24 -8.16 -8.94
N VAL A 25 -15.61 -6.93 -8.54
CA VAL A 25 -16.14 -6.64 -7.20
C VAL A 25 -17.30 -7.56 -6.78
N PRO A 26 -18.33 -7.81 -7.62
CA PRO A 26 -19.42 -8.70 -7.22
C PRO A 26 -18.99 -10.15 -7.01
N HIS A 27 -17.95 -10.60 -7.71
CA HIS A 27 -17.37 -11.92 -7.52
C HIS A 27 -16.57 -11.97 -6.21
N LEU A 28 -15.73 -10.97 -5.98
CA LEU A 28 -14.93 -10.84 -4.76
C LEU A 28 -15.80 -10.83 -3.51
N MET A 29 -16.86 -10.00 -3.49
CA MET A 29 -17.74 -9.89 -2.32
C MET A 29 -18.35 -11.25 -1.94
N LYS A 30 -18.59 -12.15 -2.91
CA LYS A 30 -19.08 -13.51 -2.62
C LYS A 30 -18.01 -14.42 -2.01
N ILE A 31 -16.74 -14.21 -2.37
CA ILE A 31 -15.61 -14.96 -1.83
C ILE A 31 -15.31 -14.49 -0.40
N LEU A 32 -15.13 -13.19 -0.20
CA LEU A 32 -14.75 -12.59 1.08
C LEU A 32 -15.91 -12.59 2.09
N ALA A 33 -17.14 -12.47 1.62
CA ALA A 33 -18.31 -12.27 2.45
C ALA A 33 -19.49 -13.14 1.98
N PRO A 34 -19.38 -14.48 2.07
CA PRO A 34 -20.42 -15.39 1.58
C PRO A 34 -21.77 -15.23 2.29
N LYS A 35 -21.78 -14.67 3.51
CA LYS A 35 -22.98 -14.36 4.29
C LYS A 35 -23.53 -12.94 4.04
N GLY A 36 -22.82 -12.13 3.26
CA GLY A 36 -23.15 -10.74 2.97
C GLY A 36 -22.06 -9.76 3.42
N TRP A 37 -21.83 -8.71 2.63
CA TRP A 37 -20.74 -7.75 2.84
C TRP A 37 -20.79 -7.07 4.20
N LYS A 38 -21.98 -6.67 4.65
CA LYS A 38 -22.15 -5.98 5.93
C LYS A 38 -21.77 -6.82 7.15
N GLU A 39 -21.82 -8.14 7.02
CA GLU A 39 -21.39 -9.08 8.05
C GLU A 39 -19.89 -9.41 7.97
N SER A 40 -19.21 -8.96 6.90
CA SER A 40 -17.79 -9.21 6.71
C SER A 40 -16.95 -8.42 7.70
N LYS A 41 -15.81 -9.00 8.10
CA LYS A 41 -14.84 -8.28 8.94
C LYS A 41 -14.33 -7.00 8.27
N TYR A 42 -14.27 -6.98 6.95
CA TYR A 42 -13.75 -5.85 6.16
C TYR A 42 -14.68 -4.63 6.22
N HIS A 43 -15.98 -4.84 5.99
CA HIS A 43 -16.97 -3.78 6.17
C HIS A 43 -16.95 -3.24 7.61
N GLN A 44 -16.86 -4.13 8.60
CA GLN A 44 -16.81 -3.72 10.00
C GLN A 44 -15.54 -2.92 10.33
N GLN A 45 -14.38 -3.29 9.78
CA GLN A 45 -13.14 -2.51 9.93
C GLN A 45 -13.27 -1.12 9.33
N ILE A 46 -13.77 -1.01 8.10
CA ILE A 46 -14.00 0.27 7.41
C ILE A 46 -14.96 1.16 8.20
N LEU A 47 -16.11 0.61 8.60
CA LEU A 47 -17.12 1.36 9.35
C LEU A 47 -16.60 1.80 10.72
N ASN A 48 -15.88 0.93 11.44
CA ASN A 48 -15.29 1.28 12.73
C ASN A 48 -14.25 2.40 12.59
N PHE A 49 -13.41 2.35 11.54
CA PHE A 49 -12.42 3.39 11.27
C PHE A 49 -13.09 4.73 10.96
N GLN A 50 -14.09 4.74 10.07
CA GLN A 50 -14.87 5.94 9.75
C GLN A 50 -15.56 6.52 11.00
N GLN A 51 -16.20 5.68 11.82
CA GLN A 51 -16.80 6.11 13.09
C GLN A 51 -15.78 6.67 14.08
N GLN A 52 -14.58 6.09 14.13
CA GLN A 52 -13.51 6.60 14.98
C GLN A 52 -13.06 7.99 14.51
N ALA A 53 -12.81 8.18 13.20
CA ALA A 53 -12.43 9.47 12.64
C ALA A 53 -13.47 10.56 12.94
N TYR A 54 -14.77 10.24 12.84
CA TYR A 54 -15.83 11.17 13.22
C TYR A 54 -15.83 11.50 14.72
N ARG A 55 -15.59 10.52 15.60
CA ARG A 55 -15.45 10.79 17.05
C ARG A 55 -14.25 11.67 17.37
N GLU A 56 -13.15 11.52 16.65
CA GLU A 56 -11.97 12.38 16.78
C GLU A 56 -12.30 13.81 16.35
N TYR A 57 -13.02 13.99 15.23
CA TYR A 57 -13.57 15.28 14.82
C TYR A 57 -14.45 15.92 15.91
N LEU A 58 -15.42 15.19 16.46
CA LEU A 58 -16.29 15.70 17.52
C LEU A 58 -15.49 16.09 18.77
N THR A 59 -14.45 15.33 19.09
CA THR A 59 -13.55 15.61 20.22
C THR A 59 -12.77 16.90 20.00
N ALA A 60 -12.23 17.10 18.79
CA ALA A 60 -11.56 18.34 18.40
C ALA A 60 -12.51 19.55 18.46
N LEU A 61 -13.73 19.39 17.94
CA LEU A 61 -14.77 20.42 17.99
C LEU A 61 -15.13 20.82 19.44
N PHE A 62 -15.17 19.85 20.37
CA PHE A 62 -15.36 20.14 21.79
C PHE A 62 -14.15 20.81 22.45
N ALA A 63 -12.93 20.48 22.04
CA ALA A 63 -11.74 21.18 22.51
C ALA A 63 -11.78 22.66 22.06
N GLU A 64 -12.12 22.92 20.81
CA GLU A 64 -12.29 24.28 20.28
C GLU A 64 -13.40 25.06 21.00
N LYS A 65 -14.47 24.40 21.42
CA LYS A 65 -15.50 25.02 22.26
C LYS A 65 -14.93 25.53 23.57
N ASN A 66 -14.09 24.73 24.23
CA ASN A 66 -13.51 25.06 25.53
C ASN A 66 -12.46 26.18 25.43
N GLU A 67 -11.74 26.25 24.31
CA GLU A 67 -10.72 27.26 24.02
C GLU A 67 -11.29 28.55 23.42
N ASN A 68 -12.58 28.58 23.05
CA ASN A 68 -13.19 29.71 22.35
C ASN A 68 -13.41 30.95 23.22
N ASN A 69 -13.00 32.13 22.75
CA ASN A 69 -13.18 33.40 23.48
C ASN A 69 -14.64 33.88 23.60
N TYR A 70 -15.59 33.20 22.93
CA TYR A 70 -17.00 33.55 22.96
C TYR A 70 -17.73 32.80 24.09
N ILE A 71 -17.99 33.51 25.20
CA ILE A 71 -18.66 33.02 26.42
C ILE A 71 -19.97 32.26 26.11
N ASN A 72 -20.75 32.72 25.11
CA ASN A 72 -22.01 32.09 24.74
C ASN A 72 -21.82 30.65 24.22
N LYS A 73 -20.74 30.38 23.48
CA LYS A 73 -20.45 29.02 22.96
C LYS A 73 -19.89 28.11 24.05
N GLN A 74 -19.07 28.64 24.95
CA GLN A 74 -18.52 27.89 26.08
C GLN A 74 -19.63 27.39 27.04
N ASN A 75 -20.64 28.22 27.28
CA ASN A 75 -21.71 27.92 28.25
C ASN A 75 -22.86 27.07 27.69
N MET A 76 -22.91 26.81 26.38
CA MET A 76 -23.89 25.87 25.82
C MET A 76 -23.68 24.47 26.39
N ASP A 77 -24.73 23.69 26.59
CA ASP A 77 -24.57 22.26 26.89
C ASP A 77 -24.03 21.51 25.66
N GLN A 78 -23.52 20.29 25.86
CA GLN A 78 -22.90 19.52 24.78
C GLN A 78 -23.90 19.15 23.67
N PHE A 79 -25.14 18.83 24.01
CA PHE A 79 -26.14 18.40 23.05
C PHE A 79 -26.58 19.55 22.15
N THR A 80 -26.89 20.71 22.74
CA THR A 80 -27.24 21.92 21.99
C THR A 80 -26.08 22.38 21.10
N PHE A 81 -24.85 22.35 21.62
CA PHE A 81 -23.67 22.73 20.84
C PHE A 81 -23.45 21.83 19.63
N LEU A 82 -23.54 20.50 19.79
CA LEU A 82 -23.38 19.59 18.65
C LEU A 82 -24.47 19.79 17.61
N ASN A 83 -25.73 19.96 18.02
CA ASN A 83 -26.83 20.17 17.07
C ASN A 83 -26.69 21.46 16.24
N GLU A 84 -26.00 22.47 16.76
CA GLU A 84 -25.81 23.76 16.08
C GLU A 84 -24.54 23.82 15.24
N TYR A 85 -23.46 23.15 15.66
CA TYR A 85 -22.12 23.32 15.07
C TYR A 85 -21.51 22.06 14.47
N ALA A 86 -21.96 20.87 14.85
CA ALA A 86 -21.43 19.64 14.28
C ALA A 86 -22.16 19.30 12.99
N ILE A 87 -21.39 18.89 11.98
CA ILE A 87 -21.97 18.23 10.79
C ILE A 87 -22.29 16.77 11.13
N SER A 88 -23.26 16.20 10.43
CA SER A 88 -23.61 14.77 10.58
C SER A 88 -22.47 13.84 10.14
N LEU A 89 -22.56 12.57 10.53
CA LEU A 89 -21.60 11.53 10.13
C LEU A 89 -21.55 11.40 8.60
N GLU A 90 -22.71 11.41 7.96
CA GLU A 90 -22.85 11.32 6.51
C GLU A 90 -22.24 12.54 5.81
N GLU A 91 -22.46 13.75 6.33
CA GLU A 91 -21.87 14.99 5.78
C GLU A 91 -20.34 15.02 5.98
N TYR A 92 -19.83 14.51 7.10
CA TYR A 92 -18.39 14.44 7.37
C TYR A 92 -17.65 13.55 6.37
N HIS A 93 -18.27 12.41 5.99
CA HIS A 93 -17.70 11.47 5.02
C HIS A 93 -18.12 11.75 3.58
N TYR A 94 -18.86 12.83 3.30
CA TYR A 94 -19.42 13.08 1.97
C TYR A 94 -18.35 13.20 0.87
N PHE A 95 -17.19 13.79 1.18
CA PHE A 95 -16.08 14.00 0.25
C PHE A 95 -14.98 12.92 0.36
N GLN A 96 -15.27 11.80 1.02
CA GLN A 96 -14.31 10.72 1.24
C GLN A 96 -14.64 9.51 0.38
N TYR A 97 -13.60 8.82 -0.09
CA TYR A 97 -13.76 7.55 -0.79
C TYR A 97 -12.96 6.43 -0.10
N PRO A 98 -13.57 5.26 0.14
CA PRO A 98 -15.00 4.97 -0.03
C PRO A 98 -15.83 5.78 0.98
N GLY A 99 -17.02 6.21 0.57
CA GLY A 99 -17.97 6.89 1.45
C GLY A 99 -18.65 5.91 2.41
N ILE A 100 -19.41 6.43 3.37
CA ILE A 100 -20.15 5.59 4.31
C ILE A 100 -21.25 4.79 3.60
N TYR A 101 -21.37 3.49 3.91
CA TYR A 101 -22.38 2.57 3.35
C TYR A 101 -22.30 2.36 1.83
N GLN A 102 -21.12 2.53 1.24
CA GLN A 102 -20.86 2.29 -0.17
C GLN A 102 -20.25 0.90 -0.37
N ASP A 103 -21.05 -0.15 -0.14
CA ASP A 103 -20.59 -1.54 -0.03
C ASP A 103 -19.70 -2.02 -1.20
N LYS A 104 -19.98 -1.59 -2.44
CA LYS A 104 -19.21 -2.01 -3.63
C LYS A 104 -17.90 -1.23 -3.75
N GLU A 105 -17.97 0.05 -3.43
CA GLU A 105 -16.86 1.00 -3.46
C GLU A 105 -15.84 0.65 -2.38
N GLU A 106 -16.30 0.23 -1.21
CA GLU A 106 -15.48 -0.37 -0.16
C GLU A 106 -14.70 -1.58 -0.68
N ALA A 107 -15.38 -2.54 -1.31
CA ALA A 107 -14.74 -3.73 -1.87
C ALA A 107 -13.80 -3.41 -3.04
N PHE A 108 -14.14 -2.43 -3.88
CA PHE A 108 -13.27 -1.94 -4.94
C PHE A 108 -12.00 -1.30 -4.37
N TYR A 109 -12.17 -0.45 -3.35
CA TYR A 109 -11.08 0.22 -2.66
C TYR A 109 -10.08 -0.79 -2.08
N LEU A 110 -10.54 -1.91 -1.52
CA LEU A 110 -9.64 -2.97 -1.05
C LEU A 110 -8.75 -3.57 -2.15
N LEU A 111 -9.30 -3.82 -3.34
CA LEU A 111 -8.50 -4.33 -4.46
C LEU A 111 -7.55 -3.26 -5.00
N PHE A 112 -7.99 -2.01 -5.01
CA PHE A 112 -7.13 -0.88 -5.37
C PHE A 112 -5.92 -0.78 -4.41
N LEU A 113 -6.14 -0.87 -3.09
CA LEU A 113 -5.05 -0.87 -2.11
C LEU A 113 -4.04 -1.99 -2.38
N LEU A 114 -4.51 -3.20 -2.70
CA LEU A 114 -3.61 -4.31 -3.02
C LEU A 114 -2.84 -4.11 -4.33
N LEU A 115 -3.46 -3.50 -5.36
CA LEU A 115 -2.75 -3.11 -6.58
C LEU A 115 -1.67 -2.06 -6.29
N TYR A 116 -1.99 -1.09 -5.42
CA TYR A 116 -1.04 -0.08 -4.97
C TYR A 116 0.12 -0.72 -4.19
N ASP A 117 -0.15 -1.63 -3.25
CA ASP A 117 0.85 -2.39 -2.52
C ASP A 117 1.82 -3.16 -3.44
N ILE A 118 1.29 -3.83 -4.47
CA ILE A 118 2.14 -4.51 -5.48
C ILE A 118 3.11 -3.52 -6.16
N CYS A 119 2.67 -2.29 -6.39
CA CYS A 119 3.45 -1.25 -7.06
C CYS A 119 4.37 -0.46 -6.10
N THR A 120 4.18 -0.57 -4.78
CA THR A 120 5.15 -0.08 -3.80
C THR A 120 6.21 -1.14 -3.49
N GLU A 121 5.85 -2.42 -3.56
CA GLU A 121 6.74 -3.57 -3.42
C GLU A 121 7.44 -3.98 -4.74
N GLY A 122 7.36 -3.18 -5.80
CA GLY A 122 8.01 -3.48 -7.07
C GLY A 122 7.54 -2.67 -8.28
N PHE A 123 7.96 -3.10 -9.46
CA PHE A 123 7.61 -2.48 -10.74
C PHE A 123 6.82 -3.41 -11.65
N LEU A 124 5.89 -2.85 -12.43
CA LEU A 124 5.20 -3.56 -13.50
C LEU A 124 6.03 -3.47 -14.79
N LEU A 125 6.40 -4.61 -15.34
CA LEU A 125 7.10 -4.75 -16.61
C LEU A 125 6.10 -5.04 -17.71
N TYR A 126 5.99 -4.17 -18.71
CA TYR A 126 5.13 -4.45 -19.85
C TYR A 126 5.82 -5.43 -20.80
N GLN A 127 5.21 -6.59 -21.05
CA GLN A 127 5.74 -7.60 -21.96
C GLN A 127 5.54 -7.17 -23.42
N HIS A 128 6.41 -6.28 -23.92
CA HIS A 128 6.44 -6.00 -25.35
C HIS A 128 7.33 -7.04 -26.06
N GLN A 129 6.76 -7.80 -26.99
CA GLN A 129 7.43 -8.96 -27.61
C GLN A 129 8.65 -8.65 -28.50
N ASN A 130 9.15 -7.41 -28.60
CA ASN A 130 10.18 -7.04 -29.59
C ASN A 130 11.08 -5.86 -29.20
N THR A 131 11.17 -5.47 -27.92
CA THR A 131 12.03 -4.36 -27.51
C THR A 131 13.28 -4.85 -26.80
N THR A 132 14.44 -4.30 -27.18
CA THR A 132 15.70 -4.40 -26.40
C THR A 132 15.64 -3.62 -25.09
N ASP A 133 14.56 -2.88 -24.90
CA ASP A 133 14.33 -1.94 -23.82
C ASP A 133 13.33 -2.55 -22.84
N ILE A 134 13.66 -2.50 -21.55
CA ILE A 134 12.79 -2.93 -20.47
C ILE A 134 12.16 -1.68 -19.85
N MET A 135 10.84 -1.57 -19.98
CA MET A 135 10.06 -0.48 -19.37
C MET A 135 9.54 -0.94 -18.00
N HIS A 136 9.97 -0.23 -16.95
CA HIS A 136 9.51 -0.38 -15.57
C HIS A 136 8.45 0.67 -15.31
N TYR A 137 7.23 0.21 -15.04
CA TYR A 137 6.10 1.06 -14.71
C TYR A 137 5.85 1.06 -13.21
N TYR A 138 5.58 2.23 -12.66
CA TYR A 138 5.11 2.41 -11.28
C TYR A 138 3.80 3.22 -11.26
N LEU A 139 3.09 3.10 -10.15
CA LEU A 139 1.84 3.81 -9.88
C LEU A 139 2.09 4.89 -8.81
N PRO A 140 2.28 6.17 -9.19
CA PRO A 140 2.31 7.25 -8.20
C PRO A 140 0.91 7.41 -7.59
N TYR A 141 0.83 7.35 -6.25
CA TYR A 141 -0.46 7.35 -5.53
C TYR A 141 -1.39 8.47 -6.01
N THR A 142 -0.90 9.71 -6.07
CA THR A 142 -1.65 10.91 -6.47
C THR A 142 -2.34 10.82 -7.83
N ASP A 143 -1.69 10.19 -8.82
CA ASP A 143 -2.25 10.12 -10.18
C ASP A 143 -3.29 8.99 -10.28
N VAL A 144 -3.22 8.00 -9.40
CA VAL A 144 -4.16 6.89 -9.37
C VAL A 144 -5.44 7.24 -8.60
N GLU A 145 -5.36 8.08 -7.57
CA GLU A 145 -6.53 8.57 -6.82
C GLU A 145 -7.59 9.16 -7.76
N GLU A 146 -7.19 10.08 -8.65
CA GLU A 146 -8.11 10.73 -9.57
C GLU A 146 -8.78 9.72 -10.53
N ILE A 147 -8.03 8.70 -10.98
CA ILE A 147 -8.56 7.67 -11.88
C ILE A 147 -9.51 6.73 -11.13
N VAL A 148 -9.19 6.36 -9.89
CA VAL A 148 -10.06 5.58 -9.00
C VAL A 148 -11.38 6.31 -8.77
N LEU A 149 -11.32 7.60 -8.43
CA LEU A 149 -12.51 8.44 -8.23
C LEU A 149 -13.32 8.61 -9.51
N LYS A 150 -12.68 8.78 -10.68
CA LYS A 150 -13.37 8.80 -11.98
C LYS A 150 -14.10 7.49 -12.27
N ILE A 151 -13.50 6.34 -12.00
CA ILE A 151 -14.14 5.05 -12.22
C ILE A 151 -15.31 4.83 -11.27
N ALA A 152 -15.18 5.24 -10.01
CA ALA A 152 -16.27 5.25 -9.05
C ALA A 152 -17.41 6.20 -9.48
N GLY A 153 -17.06 7.41 -9.93
CA GLY A 153 -18.01 8.41 -10.44
C GLY A 153 -18.78 7.97 -11.68
N GLU A 154 -18.14 7.21 -12.60
CA GLU A 154 -18.78 6.63 -13.80
C GLU A 154 -19.96 5.68 -13.47
N GLN A 155 -20.11 5.22 -12.22
CA GLN A 155 -21.14 4.27 -11.77
C GLN A 155 -22.11 4.84 -10.69
N SER A 156 -22.00 6.14 -10.32
CA SER A 156 -22.71 6.96 -9.26
C SER A 156 -22.11 6.92 -7.83
N PRO A 157 -22.16 8.00 -7.00
CA PRO A 157 -22.99 9.23 -7.07
C PRO A 157 -22.20 10.56 -7.15
N ILE A 158 -20.91 10.53 -7.49
CA ILE A 158 -20.07 11.75 -7.56
C ILE A 158 -20.24 12.38 -8.94
N SER A 159 -20.66 13.64 -9.03
CA SER A 159 -20.68 14.34 -10.32
C SER A 159 -19.24 14.52 -10.82
N GLU A 160 -19.00 14.47 -12.14
CA GLU A 160 -17.64 14.68 -12.69
C GLU A 160 -17.02 16.01 -12.22
N GLU A 161 -17.85 17.02 -11.96
CA GLU A 161 -17.46 18.34 -11.46
C GLU A 161 -17.00 18.31 -10.00
N ASP A 162 -17.49 17.34 -9.22
CA ASP A 162 -17.20 17.21 -7.79
C ASP A 162 -15.98 16.33 -7.49
N ILE A 163 -15.50 15.52 -8.44
CA ILE A 163 -14.38 14.58 -8.26
C ILE A 163 -13.14 15.28 -7.67
N GLN A 164 -12.87 16.52 -8.07
CA GLN A 164 -11.73 17.31 -7.59
C GLN A 164 -11.78 17.64 -6.08
N PHE A 165 -12.94 17.50 -5.44
CA PHE A 165 -13.12 17.75 -4.00
C PHE A 165 -13.05 16.47 -3.17
N PHE A 166 -12.97 15.30 -3.81
CA PHE A 166 -12.87 14.02 -3.12
C PHE A 166 -11.43 13.63 -2.83
N PHE A 167 -11.23 12.88 -1.76
CA PHE A 167 -9.93 12.27 -1.44
C PHE A 167 -10.11 10.82 -1.01
N LEU A 168 -9.07 10.00 -1.23
CA LEU A 168 -9.04 8.64 -0.71
C LEU A 168 -8.76 8.68 0.80
N ASN A 169 -9.59 7.99 1.56
CA ASN A 169 -9.35 7.81 2.98
C ASN A 169 -8.40 6.63 3.18
N ASP A 170 -7.24 6.84 3.80
CA ASP A 170 -6.26 5.78 4.06
C ASP A 170 -6.74 4.88 5.21
N ILE A 171 -7.60 3.91 4.87
CA ILE A 171 -8.18 2.98 5.82
C ILE A 171 -7.26 1.75 5.97
N PRO A 172 -6.68 1.50 7.16
CA PRO A 172 -5.87 0.32 7.40
C PRO A 172 -6.75 -0.93 7.47
N ILE A 173 -6.34 -1.98 6.75
CA ILE A 173 -7.09 -3.23 6.66
C ILE A 173 -6.27 -4.39 7.24
N ASP A 174 -6.86 -5.07 8.22
CA ASP A 174 -6.32 -6.29 8.79
C ASP A 174 -6.81 -7.51 8.00
N TRP A 175 -5.94 -7.96 7.09
CA TRP A 175 -6.20 -9.01 6.13
C TRP A 175 -6.14 -10.41 6.74
N ASP A 176 -7.09 -11.28 6.36
CA ASP A 176 -6.87 -12.72 6.53
C ASP A 176 -5.93 -13.16 5.42
N ASP A 177 -5.00 -14.04 5.76
CA ASP A 177 -3.97 -14.52 4.84
C ASP A 177 -4.55 -15.11 3.55
N MET A 178 -5.60 -15.93 3.66
CA MET A 178 -6.23 -16.57 2.50
C MET A 178 -7.08 -15.58 1.70
N ASP A 179 -7.78 -14.68 2.37
CA ASP A 179 -8.54 -13.63 1.70
C ASP A 179 -7.62 -12.67 0.93
N ARG A 180 -6.49 -12.29 1.53
CA ARG A 180 -5.45 -11.48 0.88
C ARG A 180 -4.91 -12.18 -0.35
N PHE A 181 -4.57 -13.46 -0.22
CA PHE A 181 -4.12 -14.28 -1.33
C PHE A 181 -5.14 -14.32 -2.48
N ASN A 182 -6.42 -14.58 -2.19
CA ASN A 182 -7.48 -14.62 -3.20
C ASN A 182 -7.66 -13.27 -3.91
N CYS A 183 -7.58 -12.17 -3.17
CA CYS A 183 -7.66 -10.82 -3.74
C CYS A 183 -6.46 -10.52 -4.65
N LEU A 184 -5.25 -10.84 -4.18
CA LEU A 184 -4.01 -10.66 -4.95
C LEU A 184 -4.01 -11.52 -6.21
N GLN A 185 -4.57 -12.72 -6.15
CA GLN A 185 -4.72 -13.60 -7.31
C GLN A 185 -5.56 -12.91 -8.40
N LEU A 186 -6.71 -12.34 -8.04
CA LEU A 186 -7.55 -11.58 -8.97
C LEU A 186 -6.81 -10.37 -9.57
N VAL A 187 -6.04 -9.63 -8.75
CA VAL A 187 -5.23 -8.51 -9.25
C VAL A 187 -4.17 -9.00 -10.24
N PHE A 188 -3.47 -10.09 -9.94
CA PHE A 188 -2.45 -10.64 -10.82
C PHE A 188 -3.01 -11.26 -12.11
N GLU A 189 -4.19 -11.89 -12.06
CA GLU A 189 -4.91 -12.36 -13.25
C GLU A 189 -5.23 -11.18 -14.18
N ILE A 190 -5.73 -10.06 -13.63
CA ILE A 190 -6.00 -8.84 -14.40
C ILE A 190 -4.70 -8.26 -14.99
N LEU A 191 -3.63 -8.19 -14.20
CA LEU A 191 -2.32 -7.72 -14.68
C LEU A 191 -1.78 -8.62 -15.80
N GLN A 192 -2.00 -9.93 -15.71
CA GLN A 192 -1.57 -10.91 -16.71
C GLN A 192 -2.32 -10.73 -18.02
N GLU A 193 -3.65 -10.55 -17.95
CA GLU A 193 -4.46 -10.22 -19.11
C GLU A 193 -4.03 -8.90 -19.78
N GLU A 194 -3.59 -7.92 -18.99
CA GLU A 194 -3.05 -6.65 -19.46
C GLU A 194 -1.56 -6.72 -19.86
N GLN A 195 -0.98 -7.94 -19.88
CA GLN A 195 0.39 -8.23 -20.32
C GLN A 195 1.49 -7.60 -19.47
N TYR A 196 1.23 -7.45 -18.17
CA TYR A 196 2.25 -7.06 -17.21
C TYR A 196 2.90 -8.28 -16.55
N VAL A 197 4.16 -8.12 -16.18
CA VAL A 197 4.91 -8.99 -15.27
C VAL A 197 5.35 -8.16 -14.09
N TRP A 198 5.48 -8.77 -12.92
CA TRP A 198 5.92 -8.06 -11.73
C TRP A 198 7.42 -8.27 -11.48
N HIS A 199 8.11 -7.17 -11.23
CA HIS A 199 9.47 -7.13 -10.72
C HIS A 199 9.42 -6.74 -9.24
N HIS A 200 9.46 -7.76 -8.38
CA HIS A 200 9.38 -7.59 -6.93
C HIS A 200 10.70 -7.05 -6.35
N ILE A 201 10.57 -6.09 -5.43
CA ILE A 201 11.67 -5.50 -4.66
C ILE A 201 11.33 -5.64 -3.18
N ASP A 202 12.16 -6.41 -2.47
CA ASP A 202 12.07 -6.48 -1.01
C ASP A 202 12.74 -5.26 -0.38
N ALA A 203 11.93 -4.39 0.23
CA ALA A 203 12.39 -3.14 0.84
C ALA A 203 13.36 -3.35 2.00
N GLU A 204 13.22 -4.42 2.79
CA GLU A 204 14.12 -4.71 3.90
C GLU A 204 15.49 -5.14 3.37
N LEU A 205 15.53 -6.06 2.39
CA LEU A 205 16.77 -6.48 1.75
C LEU A 205 17.45 -5.32 1.00
N MET A 206 16.68 -4.46 0.34
CA MET A 206 17.19 -3.25 -0.30
C MET A 206 17.86 -2.32 0.72
N HIS A 207 17.21 -2.05 1.85
CA HIS A 207 17.77 -1.20 2.88
C HIS A 207 19.03 -1.82 3.54
N ILE A 208 19.04 -3.14 3.75
CA ILE A 208 20.24 -3.85 4.23
C ILE A 208 21.40 -3.70 3.22
N ALA A 209 21.12 -3.80 1.92
CA ALA A 209 22.15 -3.62 0.90
C ALA A 209 22.74 -2.19 0.89
N ILE A 210 21.89 -1.16 1.03
CA ILE A 210 22.33 0.24 1.20
C ILE A 210 23.23 0.38 2.43
N CYS A 211 22.84 -0.20 3.55
CA CYS A 211 23.66 -0.24 4.77
C CYS A 211 25.05 -0.86 4.54
N TYR A 212 25.16 -1.89 3.69
CA TYR A 212 26.46 -2.49 3.34
C TYR A 212 27.32 -1.54 2.49
N GLN A 213 26.71 -0.86 1.52
CA GLN A 213 27.40 0.15 0.71
C GLN A 213 27.91 1.31 1.59
N GLU A 214 27.07 1.81 2.50
CA GLU A 214 27.46 2.83 3.47
C GLU A 214 28.59 2.35 4.39
N HIS A 215 28.52 1.11 4.87
CA HIS A 215 29.57 0.52 5.69
C HIS A 215 30.91 0.49 4.95
N SER A 216 30.91 0.08 3.67
CA SER A 216 32.10 0.10 2.81
C SER A 216 32.63 1.52 2.59
N TYR A 217 31.75 2.51 2.42
CA TYR A 217 32.14 3.90 2.24
C TYR A 217 32.81 4.49 3.50
N ILE A 218 32.29 4.17 4.68
CA ILE A 218 32.86 4.63 5.96
C ILE A 218 34.32 4.21 6.13
N GLU A 219 34.71 3.02 5.65
CA GLU A 219 36.10 2.56 5.69
C GLU A 219 37.05 3.52 4.99
N HIS A 220 36.64 4.03 3.84
CA HIS A 220 37.44 4.92 2.98
C HIS A 220 37.22 6.42 3.25
N SER A 221 36.27 6.78 4.11
CA SER A 221 36.00 8.17 4.49
C SER A 221 37.12 8.82 5.31
N ALA A 222 37.15 10.15 5.35
CA ALA A 222 38.09 10.95 6.15
C ALA A 222 37.71 11.08 7.65
N LEU A 223 36.72 10.32 8.11
CA LEU A 223 36.24 10.34 9.49
C LEU A 223 37.31 9.89 10.50
N SER A 224 37.22 10.37 11.73
CA SER A 224 38.07 9.86 12.82
C SER A 224 37.76 8.40 13.14
N ILE A 225 38.72 7.70 13.77
CA ILE A 225 38.56 6.29 14.16
C ILE A 225 37.32 6.09 15.04
N TYR A 226 37.06 7.03 15.95
CA TYR A 226 35.91 7.00 16.84
C TYR A 226 34.58 7.14 16.07
N GLU A 227 34.50 8.11 15.16
CA GLU A 227 33.29 8.32 14.34
C GLU A 227 33.02 7.15 13.41
N LYS A 228 34.06 6.58 12.78
CA LYS A 228 33.94 5.35 11.99
C LYS A 228 33.36 4.21 12.82
N SER A 229 33.88 4.01 14.04
CA SER A 229 33.40 2.96 14.94
C SER A 229 31.94 3.18 15.35
N LEU A 230 31.55 4.43 15.62
CA LEU A 230 30.18 4.78 15.99
C LEU A 230 29.19 4.53 14.85
N GLN A 231 29.50 4.99 13.64
CA GLN A 231 28.62 4.82 12.48
C GLN A 231 28.51 3.35 12.06
N LYS A 232 29.63 2.61 12.05
CA LYS A 232 29.61 1.16 11.81
C LYS A 232 28.73 0.42 12.82
N HIS A 233 28.82 0.78 14.10
CA HIS A 233 27.95 0.20 15.14
C HIS A 233 26.47 0.52 14.93
N GLN A 234 26.15 1.73 14.46
CA GLN A 234 24.78 2.10 14.11
C GLN A 234 24.25 1.27 12.94
N ILE A 235 25.04 1.09 11.88
CA ILE A 235 24.69 0.23 10.74
C ILE A 235 24.44 -1.20 11.19
N THR A 236 25.34 -1.78 11.99
CA THR A 236 25.17 -3.14 12.54
C THR A 236 23.87 -3.26 13.33
N LYS A 237 23.53 -2.27 14.17
CA LYS A 237 22.28 -2.24 14.92
C LYS A 237 21.05 -2.17 14.00
N THR A 238 21.11 -1.38 12.94
CA THR A 238 20.02 -1.26 11.95
C THR A 238 19.77 -2.60 11.27
N ILE A 239 20.82 -3.26 10.76
CA ILE A 239 20.70 -4.58 10.13
C ILE A 239 20.15 -5.60 11.14
N GLN A 240 20.70 -5.64 12.36
CA GLN A 240 20.23 -6.53 13.42
C GLN A 240 18.75 -6.32 13.79
N LYS A 241 18.24 -5.09 13.68
CA LYS A 241 16.82 -4.80 13.91
C LYS A 241 15.93 -5.53 12.91
N TYR A 242 16.31 -5.57 11.63
CA TYR A 242 15.60 -6.34 10.60
C TYR A 242 15.72 -7.85 10.79
N LEU A 243 16.89 -8.33 11.22
CA LEU A 243 17.09 -9.76 11.48
C LEU A 243 16.39 -10.25 12.75
N LYS A 244 15.97 -9.33 13.64
CA LYS A 244 15.39 -9.65 14.95
C LYS A 244 14.09 -10.47 14.84
N SER A 245 13.29 -10.24 13.81
CA SER A 245 12.04 -10.98 13.57
C SER A 245 12.28 -12.45 13.19
N TYR A 246 13.49 -12.80 12.76
CA TYR A 246 13.88 -14.14 12.27
C TYR A 246 14.81 -14.88 13.25
N GLN A 247 14.78 -14.49 14.52
CA GLN A 247 15.74 -14.73 15.62
C GLN A 247 16.16 -16.18 15.95
N HIS A 248 15.56 -17.20 15.33
CA HIS A 248 15.88 -18.60 15.60
C HIS A 248 17.24 -19.04 15.03
N THR A 249 17.88 -18.22 14.20
CA THR A 249 19.20 -18.48 13.62
C THR A 249 20.10 -17.27 13.80
N PHE A 250 21.29 -17.44 14.36
CA PHE A 250 22.31 -16.39 14.33
C PHE A 250 22.76 -16.20 12.87
N VAL A 251 22.62 -14.98 12.36
CA VAL A 251 23.13 -14.59 11.05
C VAL A 251 24.05 -13.41 11.26
N ASP A 252 25.26 -13.51 10.70
CA ASP A 252 26.23 -12.42 10.71
C ASP A 252 25.62 -11.22 9.96
N PRO A 253 25.50 -10.03 10.58
CA PRO A 253 25.03 -8.83 9.91
C PRO A 253 25.85 -8.42 8.69
N PHE A 254 27.04 -9.00 8.48
CA PHE A 254 27.92 -8.79 7.31
C PHE A 254 27.94 -9.95 6.31
N ASP A 255 27.18 -11.02 6.54
CA ASP A 255 26.97 -12.11 5.57
C ASP A 255 25.66 -11.89 4.78
N PHE A 256 25.72 -11.04 3.75
CA PHE A 256 24.53 -10.71 2.96
C PHE A 256 23.92 -11.92 2.24
N ALA A 257 24.76 -12.87 1.82
CA ALA A 257 24.29 -14.13 1.22
C ALA A 257 23.54 -14.99 2.25
N GLY A 258 24.04 -15.06 3.49
CA GLY A 258 23.37 -15.69 4.63
C GLY A 258 22.03 -15.03 4.96
N ILE A 259 21.97 -13.68 4.93
CA ILE A 259 20.73 -12.91 5.12
C ILE A 259 19.71 -13.23 4.02
N ILE A 260 20.12 -13.20 2.75
CA ILE A 260 19.24 -13.57 1.62
C ILE A 260 18.71 -15.01 1.77
N SER A 261 19.56 -15.95 2.16
CA SER A 261 19.17 -17.34 2.42
C SER A 261 18.17 -17.47 3.57
N LEU A 262 18.28 -16.63 4.61
CA LEU A 262 17.29 -16.56 5.69
C LEU A 262 15.94 -16.06 5.17
N TYR A 263 15.92 -14.96 4.41
CA TYR A 263 14.70 -14.36 3.87
C TYR A 263 13.96 -15.33 2.93
N ASN A 264 14.67 -15.96 1.99
CA ASN A 264 14.08 -16.97 1.11
C ASN A 264 13.47 -18.17 1.85
N ARG A 265 13.91 -18.47 3.09
CA ARG A 265 13.40 -19.58 3.90
C ARG A 265 12.26 -19.19 4.85
N GLN A 266 12.27 -17.96 5.34
CA GLN A 266 11.42 -17.55 6.48
C GLN A 266 10.35 -16.52 6.09
N LYS A 267 10.56 -15.72 5.04
CA LYS A 267 9.63 -14.67 4.64
C LYS A 267 8.68 -15.21 3.57
N ILE A 268 7.44 -15.48 3.99
CA ILE A 268 6.35 -15.79 3.07
C ILE A 268 5.71 -14.47 2.62
N ASN A 269 5.79 -14.16 1.33
CA ASN A 269 5.09 -13.02 0.74
C ASN A 269 3.87 -13.53 -0.06
N TYR A 270 2.66 -13.19 0.39
CA TYR A 270 1.41 -13.59 -0.25
C TYR A 270 1.25 -13.04 -1.67
N ALA A 271 1.83 -11.88 -2.00
CA ALA A 271 1.85 -11.36 -3.37
C ALA A 271 2.75 -12.22 -4.27
N VAL A 272 3.90 -12.68 -3.77
CA VAL A 272 4.75 -13.62 -4.52
C VAL A 272 4.03 -14.95 -4.72
N LEU A 273 3.34 -15.48 -3.70
CA LEU A 273 2.55 -16.70 -3.83
C LEU A 273 1.42 -16.57 -4.86
N ALA A 274 0.64 -15.49 -4.80
CA ALA A 274 -0.44 -15.22 -5.74
C ALA A 274 0.10 -15.06 -7.18
N TYR A 275 1.23 -14.36 -7.34
CA TYR A 275 1.90 -14.25 -8.63
C TYR A 275 2.32 -15.62 -9.18
N VAL A 276 2.95 -16.47 -8.37
CA VAL A 276 3.35 -17.83 -8.79
C VAL A 276 2.13 -18.66 -9.19
N HIS A 277 1.01 -18.50 -8.49
CA HIS A 277 -0.22 -19.19 -8.84
C HIS A 277 -0.75 -18.76 -10.23
N CYS A 278 -0.75 -17.47 -10.55
CA CYS A 278 -1.26 -16.97 -11.83
C CYS A 278 -0.29 -17.19 -13.00
N TYR A 279 1.01 -16.92 -12.79
CA TYR A 279 2.02 -16.93 -13.85
C TYR A 279 2.77 -18.26 -13.97
N GLN A 280 2.59 -19.18 -13.02
CA GLN A 280 3.30 -20.46 -12.94
C GLN A 280 4.84 -20.29 -12.94
N ALA A 281 5.31 -19.14 -12.45
CA ALA A 281 6.70 -18.73 -12.39
C ALA A 281 6.90 -17.70 -11.26
N PHE A 282 8.11 -17.58 -10.73
CA PHE A 282 8.44 -16.53 -9.76
C PHE A 282 8.50 -15.14 -10.45
N PRO A 283 8.13 -14.06 -9.73
CA PRO A 283 8.30 -12.70 -10.25
C PRO A 283 9.79 -12.38 -10.41
N VAL A 284 10.12 -11.44 -11.28
CA VAL A 284 11.51 -10.96 -11.41
C VAL A 284 11.94 -10.38 -10.06
N GLY A 285 13.20 -10.58 -9.67
CA GLY A 285 13.69 -10.21 -8.33
C GLY A 285 13.48 -11.30 -7.27
N TYR A 286 12.65 -12.31 -7.55
CA TYR A 286 12.42 -13.47 -6.68
C TYR A 286 12.75 -14.80 -7.41
N PRO A 287 13.33 -15.83 -6.74
CA PRO A 287 13.86 -15.80 -5.38
C PRO A 287 14.96 -14.75 -5.22
N TYR A 288 15.15 -14.26 -4.00
CA TYR A 288 16.12 -13.21 -3.74
C TYR A 288 17.52 -13.69 -4.12
N GLN A 289 18.21 -12.96 -5.00
CA GLN A 289 19.57 -13.25 -5.44
C GLN A 289 20.46 -12.06 -5.12
N VAL A 290 21.71 -12.35 -4.77
CA VAL A 290 22.68 -11.35 -4.30
C VAL A 290 22.85 -10.19 -5.29
N TYR A 291 22.94 -10.50 -6.60
CA TYR A 291 23.14 -9.48 -7.63
C TYR A 291 21.92 -8.56 -7.85
N HIS A 292 20.73 -8.92 -7.36
CA HIS A 292 19.56 -8.03 -7.42
C HIS A 292 19.73 -6.79 -6.53
N TYR A 293 20.69 -6.81 -5.59
CA TYR A 293 20.89 -5.77 -4.59
C TYR A 293 22.32 -5.23 -4.53
N GLN A 294 23.23 -5.75 -5.38
CA GLN A 294 24.64 -5.35 -5.40
C GLN A 294 25.03 -4.48 -6.61
N ASN A 295 24.07 -4.18 -7.48
CA ASN A 295 24.31 -3.34 -8.66
C ASN A 295 23.77 -1.93 -8.43
N ASP A 296 24.65 -1.03 -8.02
CA ASP A 296 24.75 0.37 -8.44
C ASP A 296 26.22 0.81 -8.32
#